data_AF-A0A958L393-F1
#
_entry.id   AF-A0A958L393-F1
#
_cell.length_a   1.000
_cell.length_b   1.000
_cell.length_c   1.000
_cell.angle_alpha   90.00
_cell.angle_beta   90.00
_cell.angle_gamma   90.00
#
_symmetry.space_group_name_H-M   'P 1'
#
loop_
_entity.id
_entity.type
_entity.pdbx_description
1 polymer ?
#
loop_
_entity_poly.entity_id
_entity_poly.type
_entity_poly.pdbx_seq_one_letter_code
_entity_poly.pdbx_strand_id
1 'polypeptide(L)'
;MEPALQQKLQNILTSQAVETFDKERQMYVVKEFEEGKLKEDPLNRLKTFAKRKLKGLYPALIKVFSPVHGPDPVITFLKERPAERFTTVNLGAGLHAYKDVINVDGTGYSSVHVACDLSSLPFESSSVDSIISVAVLEHVPNPAVHVSEFMRVLKPEGEVLCFIPFMQPFHASPFDYQRYTEPGLR
;
A
#
# COMPACT_ATOMS: atom_id res chain seq x y z
N MET A 1 10.52 7.66 -10.69
CA MET A 1 9.07 7.96 -10.78
C MET A 1 8.83 8.78 -12.05
N GLU A 2 7.74 8.53 -12.77
CA GLU A 2 7.37 9.32 -13.96
C GLU A 2 7.04 10.78 -13.60
N PRO A 3 7.40 11.80 -14.41
CA PRO A 3 7.22 13.21 -14.05
C PRO A 3 5.78 13.59 -13.72
N ALA A 4 4.80 13.03 -14.45
CA ALA A 4 3.38 13.29 -14.21
C ALA A 4 2.92 12.76 -12.84
N LEU A 5 3.41 11.59 -12.43
CA LEU A 5 3.10 11.01 -11.12
C LEU A 5 3.80 11.79 -10.00
N GLN A 6 5.04 12.23 -10.23
CA GLN A 6 5.78 13.08 -9.31
C GLN A 6 5.05 14.41 -9.05
N GLN A 7 4.55 15.05 -10.10
CA GLN A 7 3.80 16.30 -9.95
C GLN A 7 2.52 16.09 -9.13
N LYS A 8 1.76 15.01 -9.37
CA LYS A 8 0.58 14.70 -8.56
C LYS A 8 0.92 14.48 -7.10
N LEU A 9 1.97 13.71 -6.82
CA LEU A 9 2.42 13.48 -5.46
C LEU A 9 2.77 14.80 -4.78
N GLN A 10 3.53 15.68 -5.44
CA GLN A 10 3.87 17.00 -4.90
C GLN A 10 2.65 17.87 -4.62
N ASN A 11 1.58 17.76 -5.42
CA ASN A 11 0.36 18.53 -5.24
C ASN A 11 -0.48 18.09 -4.03
N ILE A 12 -0.29 16.87 -3.53
CA ILE A 12 -1.06 16.34 -2.39
C ILE A 12 -0.24 16.28 -1.11
N LEU A 13 1.09 16.39 -1.17
CA LEU A 13 1.95 16.37 0.03
C LEU A 13 1.75 17.63 0.88
N THR A 14 1.85 17.46 2.19
CA THR A 14 1.92 18.62 3.09
C THR A 14 3.22 19.38 2.90
N SER A 15 3.22 20.69 3.21
CA SER A 15 4.41 21.55 3.09
C SER A 15 5.62 20.98 3.85
N GLN A 16 5.40 20.44 5.05
CA GLN A 16 6.44 19.78 5.85
C GLN A 16 7.00 18.52 5.18
N ALA A 17 6.14 17.74 4.52
CA ALA A 17 6.55 16.49 3.90
C ALA A 17 7.38 16.69 2.63
N VAL A 18 7.21 17.81 1.92
CA VAL A 18 8.00 18.10 0.71
C VAL A 18 9.50 18.19 1.03
N GLU A 19 9.87 18.65 2.23
CA GLU A 19 11.25 18.81 2.66
C GLU A 19 11.97 17.49 2.96
N THR A 20 11.24 16.36 3.01
CA THR A 20 11.78 15.05 3.39
C THR A 20 12.16 14.17 2.21
N PHE A 21 12.37 14.76 1.02
CA PHE A 21 12.74 14.01 -0.18
C PHE A 21 14.18 13.49 -0.12
N ASP A 22 14.33 12.17 -0.13
CA ASP A 22 15.62 11.48 -0.27
C ASP A 22 15.98 11.34 -1.76
N LYS A 23 17.02 12.07 -2.17
CA LYS A 23 17.51 12.08 -3.56
C LYS A 23 18.18 10.78 -3.98
N GLU A 24 18.79 10.03 -3.06
CA GLU A 24 19.46 8.77 -3.40
C GLU A 24 18.42 7.68 -3.65
N ARG A 25 17.40 7.63 -2.79
CA ARG A 25 16.31 6.65 -2.86
C ARG A 25 15.17 7.05 -3.78
N GLN A 26 15.12 8.31 -4.20
CA GLN A 26 14.05 8.90 -5.03
C GLN A 26 12.65 8.72 -4.38
N MET A 27 12.57 8.92 -3.06
CA MET A 27 11.35 8.77 -2.26
C MET A 27 11.24 9.86 -1.19
N TYR A 28 10.03 10.12 -0.72
CA TYR A 28 9.79 10.98 0.46
C TYR A 28 9.83 10.12 1.72
N VAL A 29 10.58 10.53 2.74
CA VAL A 29 10.72 9.79 4.01
C VAL A 29 10.22 10.63 5.17
N VAL A 30 8.95 10.46 5.54
CA VAL A 30 8.30 11.26 6.60
C VAL A 30 8.15 10.39 7.84
N LYS A 31 9.03 10.62 8.84
CA LYS A 31 9.10 9.84 10.09
C LYS A 31 8.83 8.36 9.83
N GLU A 32 9.88 7.63 9.42
CA GLU A 32 9.79 6.18 9.26
C GLU A 32 9.12 5.61 10.51
N PHE A 33 8.18 4.68 10.29
CA PHE A 33 7.78 3.82 11.39
C PHE A 33 9.07 3.13 11.85
N GLU A 34 9.57 3.46 13.05
CA GLU A 34 10.71 2.76 13.62
C GLU A 34 10.25 1.32 13.87
N GLU A 35 10.41 0.47 12.86
CA GLU A 35 10.40 -0.97 12.96
C GLU A 35 11.53 -1.34 13.92
N GLY A 36 11.23 -1.35 15.21
CA GLY A 36 12.05 -2.01 16.21
C GLY A 36 12.19 -3.47 15.82
N LYS A 37 13.23 -3.76 15.02
CA LYS A 37 13.66 -5.04 14.47
C LYS A 37 12.73 -5.62 13.40
N LEU A 38 13.02 -5.29 12.14
CA LEU A 38 12.98 -6.28 11.06
C LEU A 38 13.80 -7.50 11.49
N LYS A 39 13.17 -8.47 12.17
CA LYS A 39 13.68 -9.83 12.12
C LYS A 39 13.47 -10.25 10.68
N GLU A 40 14.56 -10.34 9.94
CA GLU A 40 14.57 -11.07 8.68
C GLU A 40 14.02 -12.46 8.94
N ASP A 41 12.74 -12.68 8.61
CA ASP A 41 12.16 -14.01 8.62
C ASP A 41 12.91 -14.82 7.55
N PRO A 42 13.56 -15.95 7.91
CA PRO A 42 14.18 -16.86 6.95
C PRO A 42 13.22 -17.24 5.81
N LEU A 43 11.92 -17.30 6.08
CA LEU A 43 10.89 -17.59 5.10
C LEU A 43 10.72 -16.45 4.07
N ASN A 44 10.83 -15.19 4.49
CA ASN A 44 10.78 -14.05 3.58
C ASN A 44 12.03 -13.98 2.69
N ARG A 45 13.21 -14.34 3.22
CA ARG A 45 14.42 -14.50 2.41
C ARG A 45 14.29 -15.62 1.38
N LEU A 46 13.75 -16.77 1.77
CA LEU A 46 13.50 -17.90 0.88
C LEU A 46 12.45 -17.58 -0.19
N LYS A 47 11.33 -16.94 0.19
CA LYS A 47 10.29 -16.46 -0.74
C LYS A 47 10.87 -15.47 -1.74
N THR A 48 11.66 -14.51 -1.28
CA THR A 48 12.32 -13.51 -2.14
C THR A 48 13.33 -14.16 -3.08
N PHE A 49 14.12 -15.11 -2.58
CA PHE A 49 15.05 -15.90 -3.38
C PHE A 49 14.32 -16.70 -4.46
N ALA A 50 13.26 -17.42 -4.10
CA ALA A 50 12.45 -18.21 -5.03
C ALA A 50 11.78 -17.33 -6.09
N LYS A 51 11.15 -16.21 -5.70
CA LYS A 51 10.58 -15.21 -6.62
C LYS A 51 11.63 -14.69 -7.61
N ARG A 52 12.88 -14.49 -7.16
CA ARG A 52 13.97 -13.98 -8.00
C ARG A 52 14.57 -15.03 -8.92
N LYS A 53 14.73 -16.28 -8.46
CA LYS A 53 15.28 -17.40 -9.26
C LYS A 53 14.28 -17.98 -10.24
N LEU A 54 12.99 -18.00 -9.89
CA LEU A 54 11.90 -18.57 -10.70
C LEU A 54 11.08 -17.46 -11.38
N LYS A 55 11.74 -16.42 -11.89
CA LYS A 55 11.10 -15.37 -12.69
C LYS A 55 10.22 -16.02 -13.78
N GLY A 56 8.92 -15.76 -13.76
CA GLY A 56 7.94 -16.34 -14.69
C GLY A 56 7.30 -17.66 -14.24
N LEU A 57 8.06 -18.62 -13.70
CA LEU A 57 7.51 -19.90 -13.24
C LEU A 57 6.68 -19.74 -11.96
N TYR A 58 7.16 -18.97 -10.98
CA TYR A 58 6.42 -18.78 -9.72
C TYR A 58 5.05 -18.10 -9.93
N PRO A 59 4.94 -17.00 -10.71
CA PRO A 59 3.64 -16.45 -11.10
C PRO A 59 2.75 -17.45 -11.86
N ALA A 60 3.33 -18.27 -12.74
CA ALA A 60 2.58 -19.28 -13.49
C ALA A 60 2.02 -20.38 -12.58
N LEU A 61 2.81 -20.85 -11.61
CA LEU A 61 2.37 -21.82 -10.60
C LEU A 61 1.25 -21.26 -9.72
N ILE A 62 1.35 -20.01 -9.28
CA ILE A 62 0.25 -19.34 -8.58
C ILE A 62 -0.99 -19.28 -9.48
N LYS A 63 -0.86 -18.92 -10.76
CA LYS A 63 -2.03 -18.82 -11.64
C LYS A 63 -2.73 -20.16 -11.88
N VAL A 64 -1.98 -21.27 -11.86
CA VAL A 64 -2.53 -22.63 -12.06
C VAL A 64 -3.14 -23.20 -10.78
N PHE A 65 -2.52 -22.93 -9.62
CA PHE A 65 -2.90 -23.56 -8.34
C PHE A 65 -3.59 -22.61 -7.35
N SER A 66 -3.67 -21.31 -7.63
CA SER A 66 -4.36 -20.36 -6.76
C SER A 66 -5.86 -20.62 -6.80
N PRO A 67 -6.52 -20.75 -5.65
CA PRO A 67 -7.98 -20.86 -5.60
C PRO A 67 -8.69 -19.56 -6.04
N VAL A 68 -7.96 -18.46 -6.17
CA VAL A 68 -8.49 -17.15 -6.58
C VAL A 68 -8.53 -17.06 -8.11
N HIS A 69 -9.72 -17.28 -8.68
CA HIS A 69 -10.00 -17.16 -10.11
C HIS A 69 -10.86 -15.91 -10.39
N GLY A 70 -10.42 -15.02 -11.29
CA GLY A 70 -11.15 -13.80 -11.66
C GLY A 70 -10.23 -12.65 -12.08
N PRO A 71 -10.76 -11.54 -12.62
CA PRO A 71 -9.99 -10.32 -12.81
C PRO A 71 -9.53 -9.78 -11.46
N ASP A 72 -8.27 -9.35 -11.36
CA ASP A 72 -7.72 -8.71 -10.16
C ASP A 72 -8.59 -7.48 -9.81
N PRO A 73 -9.25 -7.45 -8.64
CA PRO A 73 -10.14 -6.36 -8.26
C PRO A 73 -9.44 -5.00 -8.25
N VAL A 74 -8.15 -4.97 -7.92
CA VAL A 74 -7.36 -3.73 -7.95
C VAL A 74 -7.18 -3.24 -9.38
N ILE A 75 -6.91 -4.14 -10.31
CA ILE A 75 -6.79 -3.78 -11.74
C ILE A 75 -8.13 -3.28 -12.29
N THR A 76 -9.25 -3.88 -11.88
CA THR A 76 -10.58 -3.41 -12.27
C THR A 76 -10.86 -2.02 -11.70
N PHE A 77 -10.58 -1.81 -10.41
CA PHE A 77 -10.74 -0.52 -9.72
C PHE A 77 -9.92 0.60 -10.38
N LEU A 78 -8.68 0.29 -10.79
CA LEU A 78 -7.78 1.24 -11.46
C LEU A 78 -8.23 1.55 -12.90
N LYS A 79 -8.86 0.61 -13.61
CA LYS A 79 -9.39 0.88 -14.97
C LYS A 79 -10.51 1.92 -14.96
N GLU A 80 -11.33 1.92 -13.93
CA GLU A 80 -12.41 2.90 -13.74
C GLU A 80 -11.89 4.26 -13.28
N ARG A 81 -10.66 4.30 -12.75
CA ARG A 81 -10.00 5.49 -12.20
C ARG A 81 -8.68 5.75 -12.92
N PRO A 82 -8.72 6.09 -14.22
CA PRO A 82 -7.53 6.30 -15.02
C PRO A 82 -6.68 7.43 -14.43
N ALA A 83 -5.37 7.21 -14.38
CA ALA A 83 -4.46 8.10 -13.70
C ALA A 83 -4.59 9.53 -14.23
N GLU A 84 -4.81 9.77 -15.51
CA GLU A 84 -4.95 11.12 -16.09
C GLU A 84 -6.00 11.99 -15.37
N ARG A 85 -6.99 11.38 -14.72
CA ARG A 85 -8.06 12.08 -14.00
C ARG A 85 -8.02 11.89 -12.48
N PHE A 86 -7.51 10.77 -12.01
CA PHE A 86 -7.57 10.40 -10.60
C PHE A 86 -6.19 10.35 -9.96
N THR A 87 -6.09 10.89 -8.75
CA THR A 87 -4.98 10.67 -7.84
C THR A 87 -5.33 9.48 -6.94
N THR A 88 -4.79 8.32 -7.28
CA THR A 88 -4.93 7.08 -6.50
C THR A 88 -3.69 6.83 -5.65
N VAL A 89 -3.91 6.44 -4.40
CA VAL A 89 -2.85 6.08 -3.46
C VAL A 89 -2.98 4.61 -3.07
N ASN A 90 -1.89 3.86 -3.12
CA ASN A 90 -1.79 2.48 -2.66
C ASN A 90 -1.06 2.46 -1.31
N LEU A 91 -1.79 2.19 -0.23
CA LEU A 91 -1.29 2.17 1.14
C LEU A 91 -0.91 0.75 1.52
N GLY A 92 0.30 0.56 2.05
CA GLY A 92 0.87 -0.76 2.33
C GLY A 92 1.37 -1.45 1.05
N ALA A 93 1.98 -0.69 0.14
CA ALA A 93 2.38 -1.19 -1.17
C ALA A 93 3.43 -2.31 -1.08
N GLY A 94 4.28 -2.32 -0.05
CA GLY A 94 5.40 -3.23 0.09
C GLY A 94 6.24 -3.32 -1.19
N LEU A 95 6.49 -4.55 -1.64
CA LEU A 95 7.13 -4.85 -2.93
C LEU A 95 6.14 -4.90 -4.12
N HIS A 96 4.85 -4.71 -3.88
CA HIS A 96 3.75 -4.84 -4.82
C HIS A 96 3.18 -3.46 -5.19
N ALA A 97 3.94 -2.72 -6.00
CA ALA A 97 3.52 -1.42 -6.52
C ALA A 97 2.68 -1.53 -7.79
N TYR A 98 1.74 -0.61 -7.95
CA TYR A 98 1.01 -0.39 -9.19
C TYR A 98 1.61 0.79 -9.96
N LYS A 99 1.65 0.67 -11.28
CA LYS A 99 2.06 1.74 -12.18
C LYS A 99 1.03 2.87 -12.13
N ASP A 100 1.49 4.12 -12.25
CA ASP A 100 0.66 5.32 -12.31
C ASP A 100 -0.16 5.60 -11.02
N VAL A 101 0.18 4.90 -9.93
CA VAL A 101 -0.40 5.02 -8.59
C VAL A 101 0.69 5.47 -7.61
N ILE A 102 0.32 6.31 -6.64
CA ILE A 102 1.23 6.72 -5.57
C ILE A 102 1.33 5.59 -4.55
N ASN A 103 2.45 4.85 -4.55
CA ASN A 103 2.71 3.76 -3.61
C ASN A 103 3.32 4.28 -2.30
N VAL A 104 2.71 3.91 -1.18
CA VAL A 104 3.05 4.36 0.18
C VAL A 104 3.19 3.14 1.07
N ASP A 105 4.17 3.17 1.96
CA ASP A 105 4.39 2.09 2.92
C ASP A 105 5.06 2.61 4.19
N GLY A 106 4.98 1.85 5.29
CA GLY A 106 5.74 2.13 6.50
C GLY A 106 7.24 1.96 6.31
N THR A 107 7.63 1.09 5.36
CA THR A 107 9.02 0.75 5.07
C THR A 107 9.43 1.28 3.69
N GLY A 108 10.65 1.85 3.59
CA GLY A 108 11.20 2.41 2.35
C GLY A 108 11.64 1.37 1.30
N TYR A 109 10.74 0.52 0.82
CA TYR A 109 11.01 -0.40 -0.29
C TYR A 109 11.28 0.37 -1.59
N SER A 110 12.03 -0.23 -2.53
CA SER A 110 12.38 0.41 -3.81
C SER A 110 11.19 0.74 -4.71
N SER A 111 10.03 0.14 -4.45
CA SER A 111 8.76 0.36 -5.16
C SER A 111 7.90 1.47 -4.54
N VAL A 112 8.31 2.01 -3.39
CA VAL A 112 7.56 2.98 -2.59
C VAL A 112 8.01 4.39 -2.94
N HIS A 113 7.04 5.29 -3.10
CA HIS A 113 7.29 6.72 -3.35
C HIS A 113 7.30 7.54 -2.07
N VAL A 114 6.55 7.11 -1.05
CA VAL A 114 6.46 7.76 0.27
C VAL A 114 6.57 6.71 1.38
N ALA A 115 7.62 6.81 2.18
CA ALA A 115 7.81 6.00 3.39
C ALA A 115 7.32 6.79 4.61
N CYS A 116 6.28 6.32 5.28
CA CYS A 116 5.67 7.00 6.44
C CYS A 116 4.76 6.07 7.26
N ASP A 117 4.51 6.44 8.52
CA ASP A 117 3.44 5.82 9.32
C ASP A 117 2.07 6.09 8.69
N LEU A 118 1.36 5.01 8.31
CA LEU A 118 0.05 5.09 7.67
C LEU A 118 -1.06 5.61 8.61
N SER A 119 -0.80 5.70 9.91
CA SER A 119 -1.67 6.34 10.90
C SER A 119 -1.49 7.86 10.97
N SER A 120 -0.60 8.44 10.16
CA SER A 120 -0.40 9.88 10.02
C SER A 120 0.12 10.19 8.61
N LEU A 121 -0.77 10.17 7.62
CA LEU A 121 -0.38 10.32 6.22
C LEU A 121 0.14 11.74 5.93
N PRO A 122 1.26 11.90 5.20
CA PRO A 122 1.84 13.20 4.87
C PRO A 122 1.11 13.89 3.71
N PHE A 123 -0.20 13.67 3.58
CA PHE A 123 -1.03 14.25 2.54
C PHE A 123 -1.99 15.29 3.12
N GLU A 124 -2.28 16.31 2.31
CA GLU A 124 -3.29 17.32 2.60
C GLU A 124 -4.67 16.67 2.71
N SER A 125 -5.54 17.25 3.55
CA SER A 125 -6.91 16.77 3.68
C SER A 125 -7.67 16.94 2.37
N SER A 126 -8.56 15.98 2.04
CA SER A 126 -9.37 16.01 0.82
C SER A 126 -8.58 16.26 -0.47
N SER A 127 -7.45 15.57 -0.62
CA SER A 127 -6.53 15.71 -1.76
C SER A 127 -6.46 14.46 -2.64
N VAL A 128 -6.88 13.31 -2.13
CA VAL A 128 -6.82 12.00 -2.79
C VAL A 128 -8.19 11.61 -3.33
N ASP A 129 -8.26 11.12 -4.57
CA ASP A 129 -9.51 10.68 -5.18
C ASP A 129 -9.87 9.25 -4.80
N SER A 130 -8.87 8.38 -4.65
CA SER A 130 -9.10 6.99 -4.25
C SER A 130 -7.93 6.35 -3.51
N ILE A 131 -8.24 5.39 -2.64
CA ILE A 131 -7.28 4.63 -1.85
C ILE A 131 -7.41 3.14 -2.16
N ILE A 132 -6.28 2.46 -2.27
CA ILE A 132 -6.16 1.01 -2.26
C ILE A 132 -5.48 0.61 -0.95
N SER A 133 -6.08 -0.34 -0.23
CA SER A 133 -5.52 -0.92 1.00
C SER A 133 -5.79 -2.42 1.01
N VAL A 134 -4.79 -3.21 0.63
CA VAL A 134 -4.91 -4.67 0.49
C VAL A 134 -4.03 -5.33 1.52
N ALA A 135 -4.64 -6.12 2.41
CA ALA A 135 -3.95 -6.87 3.44
C ALA A 135 -3.05 -5.99 4.35
N VAL A 136 -3.60 -4.85 4.80
CA VAL A 136 -2.90 -3.88 5.65
C VAL A 136 -3.53 -3.80 7.03
N LEU A 137 -4.85 -3.61 7.09
CA LEU A 137 -5.54 -3.30 8.33
C LEU A 137 -5.44 -4.45 9.35
N GLU A 138 -5.27 -5.70 8.93
CA GLU A 138 -5.03 -6.83 9.84
C GLU A 138 -3.68 -6.75 10.57
N HIS A 139 -2.70 -6.05 9.99
CA HIS A 139 -1.33 -5.97 10.50
C HIS A 139 -1.10 -4.76 11.42
N VAL A 140 -2.13 -3.94 11.67
CA VAL A 140 -2.03 -2.75 12.52
C VAL A 140 -2.85 -2.90 13.82
N PRO A 141 -2.33 -2.43 14.97
CA PRO A 141 -3.02 -2.57 16.25
C PRO A 141 -4.26 -1.67 16.37
N ASN A 142 -4.25 -0.52 15.69
CA ASN A 142 -5.31 0.51 15.76
C ASN A 142 -5.84 0.84 14.35
N PRO A 143 -6.64 -0.03 13.72
CA PRO A 143 -7.17 0.17 12.38
C PRO A 143 -8.04 1.43 12.27
N ALA A 144 -8.77 1.78 13.33
CA ALA A 144 -9.65 2.95 13.34
C ALA A 144 -8.86 4.25 13.11
N VAL A 145 -7.63 4.35 13.61
CA VAL A 145 -6.77 5.51 13.37
C VAL A 145 -6.33 5.58 11.91
N HIS A 146 -5.99 4.43 11.32
CA HIS A 146 -5.62 4.35 9.90
C HIS A 146 -6.80 4.72 9.02
N VAL A 147 -7.98 4.15 9.27
CA VAL A 147 -9.20 4.50 8.55
C VAL A 147 -9.54 5.98 8.72
N SER A 148 -9.38 6.55 9.91
CA SER A 148 -9.57 7.99 10.12
C SER A 148 -8.64 8.83 9.23
N GLU A 149 -7.38 8.43 9.07
CA GLU A 149 -6.46 9.10 8.16
C GLU A 149 -6.84 8.91 6.69
N PHE A 150 -7.32 7.71 6.32
CA PHE A 150 -7.80 7.46 4.96
C PHE A 150 -8.96 8.42 4.63
N MET A 151 -9.91 8.55 5.56
CA MET A 151 -11.04 9.47 5.42
C MET A 151 -10.61 10.94 5.40
N ARG A 152 -9.57 11.32 6.17
CA ARG A 152 -9.06 12.69 6.18
C ARG A 152 -8.50 13.10 4.82
N VAL A 153 -7.70 12.23 4.19
CA VAL A 153 -7.02 12.56 2.92
C VAL A 153 -7.93 12.40 1.70
N LEU A 154 -8.99 11.59 1.80
CA LEU A 154 -9.97 11.43 0.73
C LEU A 154 -10.78 12.69 0.51
N LYS A 155 -10.99 13.01 -0.78
CA LYS A 155 -11.98 13.99 -1.21
C LYS A 155 -13.40 13.53 -0.83
N PRO A 156 -14.37 14.46 -0.73
CA PRO A 156 -15.78 14.10 -0.76
C PRO A 156 -16.08 13.20 -1.96
N GLU A 157 -16.88 12.16 -1.77
CA GLU A 157 -17.17 11.11 -2.77
C GLU A 157 -15.95 10.27 -3.20
N GLY A 158 -14.80 10.42 -2.54
CA GLY A 158 -13.63 9.57 -2.75
C GLY A 158 -13.87 8.14 -2.27
N GLU A 159 -13.20 7.18 -2.91
CA GLU A 159 -13.48 5.76 -2.71
C GLU A 159 -12.28 4.98 -2.16
N VAL A 160 -12.57 3.98 -1.33
CA VAL A 160 -11.58 3.04 -0.80
C VAL A 160 -11.85 1.65 -1.35
N LEU A 161 -10.85 1.06 -1.99
CA LEU A 161 -10.80 -0.38 -2.21
C LEU A 161 -10.01 -1.01 -1.05
N CYS A 162 -10.72 -1.68 -0.15
CA CYS A 162 -10.10 -2.36 0.99
C CYS A 162 -10.29 -3.88 0.91
N PHE A 163 -9.21 -4.63 1.13
CA PHE A 163 -9.26 -6.07 1.33
C PHE A 163 -8.57 -6.45 2.63
N ILE A 164 -9.25 -7.28 3.41
CA ILE A 164 -8.74 -7.87 4.65
C ILE A 164 -9.07 -9.37 4.64
N PRO A 165 -8.17 -10.26 5.09
CA PRO A 165 -8.42 -11.69 5.14
C PRO A 165 -9.64 -12.03 6.01
N PHE A 166 -10.54 -12.83 5.45
CA PHE A 166 -11.63 -13.48 6.17
C PHE A 166 -11.29 -14.96 6.40
N MET A 167 -11.30 -15.39 7.67
CA MET A 167 -10.98 -16.77 8.09
C MET A 167 -9.61 -17.32 7.68
N GLN A 168 -8.65 -16.46 7.33
CA GLN A 168 -7.28 -16.91 7.06
C GLN A 168 -6.57 -17.28 8.38
N PRO A 169 -5.81 -18.40 8.42
CA PRO A 169 -4.94 -18.72 9.56
C PRO A 169 -4.02 -17.56 9.93
N PHE A 170 -3.54 -17.58 11.18
CA PHE A 170 -2.58 -16.59 11.66
C PHE A 170 -1.35 -16.54 10.74
N HIS A 171 -1.00 -15.35 10.26
CA HIS A 171 0.13 -15.10 9.37
C HIS A 171 0.72 -13.72 9.67
N ALA A 172 1.82 -13.70 10.40
CA ALA A 172 2.50 -12.46 10.78
C ALA A 172 3.34 -11.89 9.63
N SER A 173 3.26 -10.57 9.40
CA SER A 173 4.25 -9.83 8.62
C SER A 173 4.24 -8.32 8.95
N PRO A 174 4.68 -7.85 10.13
CA PRO A 174 5.32 -8.57 11.25
C PRO A 174 4.36 -9.02 12.36
N PHE A 175 3.14 -8.50 12.38
CA PHE A 175 2.10 -8.84 13.35
C PHE A 175 0.79 -9.14 12.65
N ASP A 176 -0.18 -9.71 13.35
CA ASP A 176 -1.47 -10.10 12.78
C ASP A 176 -2.52 -10.01 13.90
N TYR A 177 -3.23 -8.90 13.93
CA TYR A 177 -4.04 -8.47 15.08
C TYR A 177 -5.50 -8.87 14.99
N GLN A 178 -6.06 -8.98 13.78
CA GLN A 178 -7.51 -8.99 13.62
C GLN A 178 -8.02 -9.56 12.30
N ARG A 179 -9.29 -9.97 12.33
CA ARG A 179 -10.08 -10.45 11.20
C ARG A 179 -11.43 -9.76 11.24
N TYR A 180 -11.91 -9.31 10.08
CA TYR A 180 -13.22 -8.69 9.96
C TYR A 180 -14.15 -9.55 9.13
N THR A 181 -15.40 -9.60 9.56
CA THR A 181 -16.51 -9.97 8.68
C THR A 181 -16.83 -8.78 7.77
N GLU A 182 -17.56 -9.01 6.68
CA GLU A 182 -17.97 -7.92 5.79
C GLU A 182 -18.74 -6.81 6.54
N PRO A 183 -19.72 -7.07 7.43
CA PRO A 183 -20.36 -6.02 8.21
C PRO A 183 -19.42 -5.30 9.19
N GLY A 184 -18.35 -5.95 9.66
CA GLY A 184 -17.38 -5.33 10.56
C GLY A 184 -16.38 -4.41 9.86
N LEU A 185 -16.28 -4.49 8.53
CA LEU A 185 -15.40 -3.65 7.71
C LEU A 185 -16.10 -2.38 7.19
N ARG A 186 -17.44 -2.31 7.30
CA ARG A 186 -18.28 -1.22 6.79
C ARG A 186 -18.65 -0.21 7.86
#